data_AF-A0A6J7TQC1-F1
#
_entry.id   AF-A0A6J7TQC1-F1
#
_cell.length_a   1.000
_cell.length_b   1.000
_cell.length_c   1.000
_cell.angle_alpha   90.00
_cell.angle_beta   90.00
_cell.angle_gamma   90.00
#
_symmetry.space_group_name_H-M   'P 1'
#
loop_
_entity.id
_entity.type
_entity.pdbx_description
1 polymer ?
#
loop_
_entity_poly.entity_id
_entity_poly.type
_entity_poly.pdbx_seq_one_letter_code
_entity_poly.pdbx_strand_id
1 'polypeptide(L)'
;MGFFFVSGQVYEYAKLVHEGLTLASSPYGSAFYLTTGFHGLHVTGGLIAFLFVLARTYASKNYSHKQATTAIVVSYYWHFVDVVWIALFATIYLIK
;
A
#
# COMPACT_ATOMS: atom_id res chain seq x y z
N MET A 1 5.94 -1.56 9.56
CA MET A 1 5.48 -0.20 9.21
C MET A 1 4.28 -0.19 8.25
N GLY A 2 4.19 -1.09 7.24
CA GLY A 2 3.06 -1.11 6.31
C GLY A 2 1.66 -1.28 6.94
N PHE A 3 1.54 -2.01 8.04
CA PHE A 3 0.28 -2.11 8.79
C PHE A 3 -0.18 -0.75 9.35
N PHE A 4 0.72 0.01 9.98
CA PHE A 4 0.42 1.36 10.48
C PHE A 4 0.00 2.31 9.37
N PHE A 5 0.61 2.19 8.20
CA PHE A 5 0.23 2.96 7.02
C PHE A 5 -1.21 2.68 6.59
N VAL A 6 -1.58 1.39 6.46
CA VAL A 6 -2.96 0.99 6.09
C VAL A 6 -3.95 1.44 7.16
N SER A 7 -3.63 1.31 8.44
CA SER A 7 -4.51 1.79 9.53
C SER A 7 -4.71 3.31 9.49
N GLY A 8 -3.65 4.08 9.21
CA GLY A 8 -3.74 5.53 9.04
C GLY A 8 -4.61 5.92 7.85
N GLN A 9 -4.47 5.21 6.72
CA GLN A 9 -5.26 5.45 5.52
C GLN A 9 -6.77 5.18 5.74
N VAL A 10 -7.09 4.10 6.46
CA VAL A 10 -8.48 3.78 6.83
C VAL A 10 -9.08 4.83 7.76
N TYR A 11 -8.30 5.33 8.74
CA TYR A 11 -8.75 6.39 9.64
C TYR A 11 -9.04 7.69 8.88
N GLU A 12 -8.17 8.06 7.94
CA GLU A 12 -8.35 9.25 7.10
C GLU A 12 -9.60 9.13 6.22
N TYR A 13 -9.82 7.98 5.59
CA TYR A 13 -11.05 7.72 4.82
C TYR A 13 -12.31 7.80 5.68
N ALA A 14 -12.30 7.20 6.87
CA ALA A 14 -13.44 7.25 7.78
C ALA A 14 -13.78 8.69 8.16
N LYS A 15 -12.76 9.52 8.43
CA LYS A 15 -12.93 10.93 8.74
C LYS A 15 -13.48 11.73 7.54
N LEU A 16 -12.90 11.56 6.35
CA LEU A 16 -13.31 12.28 5.13
C LEU A 16 -14.74 11.93 4.69
N VAL A 17 -15.14 10.67 4.82
CA VAL A 17 -16.53 10.25 4.59
C VAL A 17 -17.48 10.92 5.59
N HIS A 18 -17.08 11.02 6.85
CA HIS A 18 -17.88 11.69 7.89
C HIS A 18 -17.99 13.21 7.67
N GLU A 19 -16.98 13.83 7.04
CA GLU A 19 -16.97 15.25 6.64
C GLU A 19 -17.73 15.50 5.31
N GLY A 20 -18.34 14.47 4.71
CA GLY A 20 -19.18 14.58 3.51
C GLY A 20 -18.46 14.39 2.18
N LEU A 21 -17.14 14.19 2.20
CA LEU A 21 -16.34 13.81 1.04
C LEU A 21 -16.49 12.30 0.80
N THR A 22 -17.49 11.95 0.00
CA THR A 22 -17.76 10.57 -0.42
C THR A 22 -17.31 10.33 -1.87
N LEU A 23 -17.19 9.07 -2.27
CA LEU A 23 -16.91 8.65 -3.66
C LEU A 23 -17.86 9.29 -4.69
N ALA A 24 -19.10 9.61 -4.30
CA ALA A 24 -20.11 10.20 -5.18
C ALA A 24 -20.34 11.71 -4.94
N SER A 25 -19.65 12.30 -3.96
CA SER A 25 -19.85 13.71 -3.58
C SER A 25 -19.29 14.71 -4.60
N SER A 26 -18.16 14.39 -5.23
CA SER A 26 -17.51 15.27 -6.21
C SER A 26 -16.54 14.48 -7.10
N PRO A 27 -16.24 14.96 -8.32
CA PRO A 27 -15.22 14.34 -9.19
C PRO A 27 -13.85 14.22 -8.53
N TYR A 28 -13.49 15.20 -7.68
CA TYR A 28 -12.27 15.17 -6.88
C TYR A 28 -12.28 14.04 -5.86
N GLY A 29 -13.39 13.87 -5.12
CA GLY A 29 -13.56 12.76 -4.18
C GLY A 29 -13.46 11.40 -4.88
N SER A 30 -14.09 11.24 -6.05
CA SER A 30 -14.00 10.01 -6.84
C SER A 30 -12.56 9.69 -7.26
N ALA A 31 -11.85 10.67 -7.81
CA ALA A 31 -10.46 10.50 -8.25
C ALA A 31 -9.51 10.21 -7.08
N PHE A 32 -9.69 10.90 -5.95
CA PHE A 32 -8.95 10.66 -4.71
C PHE A 32 -9.13 9.21 -4.25
N TYR A 33 -10.37 8.80 -3.91
CA TYR A 33 -10.61 7.46 -3.36
C TYR A 33 -10.25 6.33 -4.32
N LEU A 34 -10.40 6.51 -5.65
CA LEU A 34 -9.98 5.50 -6.60
C LEU A 34 -8.45 5.35 -6.64
N THR A 35 -7.71 6.46 -6.74
CA THR A 35 -6.24 6.41 -6.84
C THR A 35 -5.59 5.95 -5.53
N THR A 36 -6.01 6.53 -4.40
CA THR A 36 -5.48 6.16 -3.08
C THR A 36 -5.99 4.79 -2.63
N GLY A 37 -7.21 4.40 -3.01
CA GLY A 37 -7.79 3.09 -2.72
C GLY A 37 -7.09 1.97 -3.47
N PHE A 38 -6.87 2.11 -4.78
CA PHE A 38 -6.07 1.15 -5.55
C PHE A 38 -4.66 1.02 -5.01
N HIS A 39 -4.04 2.14 -4.61
CA HIS A 39 -2.74 2.12 -3.98
C HIS A 39 -2.76 1.33 -2.65
N GLY A 40 -3.75 1.57 -1.78
CA GLY A 40 -3.92 0.82 -0.52
C GLY A 40 -4.10 -0.68 -0.74
N LEU A 41 -4.77 -1.09 -1.83
CA LEU A 41 -4.85 -2.51 -2.23
C LEU A 41 -3.48 -3.09 -2.59
N HIS A 42 -2.63 -2.35 -3.31
CA HIS A 42 -1.26 -2.79 -3.62
C HIS A 42 -0.40 -2.92 -2.37
N VAL A 43 -0.48 -1.96 -1.43
CA VAL A 43 0.22 -2.05 -0.14
C VAL A 43 -0.22 -3.30 0.64
N THR A 44 -1.52 -3.57 0.68
CA THR A 44 -2.08 -4.75 1.36
C THR A 44 -1.61 -6.05 0.70
N GLY A 45 -1.65 -6.12 -0.64
CA GLY A 45 -1.14 -7.25 -1.40
C GLY A 45 0.36 -7.50 -1.18
N GLY A 46 1.15 -6.43 -1.14
CA GLY A 46 2.57 -6.49 -0.79
C GLY A 46 2.80 -7.02 0.63
N LEU A 47 1.94 -6.64 1.59
CA LEU A 47 2.11 -7.02 2.99
C LEU A 47 1.87 -8.52 3.13
N ILE A 48 0.86 -9.04 2.44
CA ILE A 48 0.57 -10.46 2.33
C ILE A 48 1.75 -11.20 1.67
N ALA A 49 2.29 -10.69 0.57
CA ALA A 49 3.47 -11.28 -0.08
C ALA A 49 4.69 -11.31 0.83
N PHE A 50 4.91 -10.25 1.62
CA PHE A 50 5.99 -10.17 2.60
C PHE A 50 5.83 -11.20 3.72
N LEU A 51 4.62 -11.33 4.28
CA LEU A 51 4.29 -12.36 5.26
C LEU A 51 4.48 -13.77 4.69
N PHE A 52 4.13 -13.99 3.42
CA PHE A 52 4.31 -15.28 2.75
C PHE A 52 5.80 -15.64 2.59
N VAL A 53 6.63 -14.67 2.19
CA VAL A 53 8.09 -14.87 2.10
C VAL A 53 8.68 -15.16 3.48
N LEU A 54 8.31 -14.41 4.51
CA LEU A 54 8.76 -14.65 5.88
C LEU A 54 8.36 -16.04 6.38
N ALA A 55 7.09 -16.43 6.21
CA ALA A 55 6.60 -17.74 6.62
C ALA A 55 7.35 -18.87 5.90
N ARG A 56 7.58 -18.71 4.59
CA ARG A 56 8.32 -19.69 3.78
C ARG A 56 9.80 -19.79 4.18
N THR A 57 10.43 -18.67 4.51
CA THR A 57 11.81 -18.65 5.01
C THR A 57 11.92 -19.29 6.38
N TYR A 58 10.98 -19.01 7.29
CA TYR A 58 10.95 -19.60 8.63
C TYR A 58 10.71 -21.12 8.60
N ALA A 59 9.85 -21.61 7.69
CA ALA A 59 9.59 -23.04 7.53
C ALA A 59 10.72 -23.80 6.80
N SER A 60 11.63 -23.10 6.11
CA SER A 60 12.72 -23.73 5.38
C SER A 60 13.95 -23.89 6.27
N LYS A 61 14.46 -25.12 6.38
CA LYS A 61 15.65 -25.43 7.17
C LYS A 61 16.96 -24.87 6.56
N ASN A 62 16.95 -24.61 5.25
CA ASN A 62 18.08 -24.05 4.51
C ASN A 62 17.61 -22.87 3.65
N TYR A 63 18.32 -21.74 3.71
CA TYR A 63 18.05 -20.59 2.87
C TYR A 63 18.62 -20.83 1.46
N SER A 64 17.75 -21.21 0.52
CA SER A 64 18.14 -21.47 -0.87
C SER A 64 18.19 -20.18 -1.69
N HIS A 65 19.02 -20.14 -2.74
CA HIS A 65 19.05 -19.04 -3.72
C HIS A 65 17.65 -18.65 -4.23
N LYS A 66 16.73 -19.61 -4.39
CA LYS A 66 15.35 -19.33 -4.82
C LYS A 66 14.56 -18.49 -3.82
N GLN A 67 14.81 -18.67 -2.52
CA GLN A 67 14.20 -17.84 -1.46
C GLN A 67 14.79 -16.44 -1.46
N ALA A 68 16.11 -16.31 -1.65
CA ALA A 68 16.77 -15.02 -1.80
C ALA A 68 16.19 -14.23 -2.99
N THR A 69 16.04 -14.86 -4.16
CA THR A 69 15.42 -14.21 -5.33
C THR A 69 13.99 -13.76 -5.06
N THR A 70 13.18 -14.58 -4.37
CA THR A 70 11.79 -14.22 -4.04
C THR A 70 11.74 -13.03 -3.08
N ALA A 71 12.63 -13.00 -2.07
CA ALA A 71 12.74 -11.88 -1.14
C ALA A 71 13.17 -10.59 -1.84
N ILE A 72 14.12 -10.66 -2.78
CA ILE A 72 14.56 -9.52 -3.58
C ILE A 72 13.42 -8.97 -4.44
N VAL A 73 12.67 -9.84 -5.14
CA VAL A 73 11.54 -9.41 -5.97
C VAL A 73 10.44 -8.74 -5.13
N VAL A 74 10.11 -9.31 -3.97
CA VAL A 74 9.13 -8.70 -3.05
C VAL A 74 9.64 -7.37 -2.48
N SER A 75 10.94 -7.24 -2.22
CA SER A 75 11.55 -5.97 -1.82
C SER A 75 11.44 -4.91 -2.91
N TYR A 76 11.72 -5.25 -4.18
CA TYR A 76 11.53 -4.32 -5.30
C TYR A 76 10.07 -3.91 -5.48
N TYR A 77 9.13 -4.84 -5.33
CA TYR A 77 7.69 -4.53 -5.34
C TYR A 77 7.34 -3.52 -4.24
N TRP A 78 7.84 -3.72 -3.02
CA TRP A 78 7.58 -2.84 -1.90
C TRP A 78 8.13 -1.42 -2.13
N HIS A 79 9.35 -1.30 -2.67
CA HIS A 79 9.93 -0.01 -3.04
C HIS A 79 9.16 0.69 -4.16
N PHE A 80 8.69 -0.04 -5.17
CA PHE A 80 7.87 0.52 -6.23
C PHE A 80 6.57 1.12 -5.66
N VAL A 81 5.89 0.39 -4.77
CA VAL A 81 4.68 0.88 -4.12
C VAL A 81 4.98 2.16 -3.33
N ASP A 82 6.07 2.21 -2.55
CA ASP A 82 6.46 3.40 -1.80
C ASP A 82 6.68 4.64 -2.69
N VAL A 83 7.36 4.48 -3.84
CA VAL A 83 7.57 5.57 -4.80
C VAL A 83 6.25 6.09 -5.38
N VAL A 84 5.32 5.19 -5.72
CA VAL A 84 3.98 5.58 -6.19
C VAL A 84 3.23 6.37 -5.11
N TRP A 85 3.39 6.00 -3.83
CA TRP A 85 2.78 6.74 -2.73
C TRP A 85 3.33 8.16 -2.62
N ILE A 86 4.65 8.35 -2.71
CA ILE A 86 5.27 9.67 -2.65
C ILE A 86 4.73 10.57 -3.77
N ALA A 87 4.58 10.02 -5.00
CA ALA A 87 4.01 10.75 -6.13
C ALA A 87 2.53 11.12 -5.91
N LEU A 88 1.72 10.19 -5.39
CA LEU A 88 0.31 10.45 -5.05
C LEU A 88 0.19 11.50 -3.94
N PHE A 89 0.98 11.38 -2.89
CA PHE A 89 0.99 12.33 -1.77
C PHE A 89 1.36 13.74 -2.24
N ALA A 90 2.41 13.86 -3.07
CA ALA A 90 2.79 15.14 -3.65
C ALA A 90 1.67 15.72 -4.55
N THR A 91 1.05 14.90 -5.40
CA THR A 91 0.01 15.36 -6.32
C THR A 91 -1.29 15.72 -5.62
N ILE A 92 -1.63 15.10 -4.49
CA ILE A 92 -2.91 15.33 -3.80
C ILE A 92 -2.77 16.42 -2.72
N TYR A 93 -1.67 16.42 -1.97
CA TYR A 93 -1.51 17.29 -0.79
C TYR A 93 -0.61 18.49 -1.04
N LEU A 94 0.37 18.42 -1.95
CA LEU A 94 1.29 19.54 -2.25
C LEU A 94 0.85 20.34 -3.46
N ILE A 95 0.39 19.67 -4.51
CA ILE A 95 -0.07 20.30 -5.76
C ILE A 95 -1.59 20.29 -5.74
N LYS A 96 -2.20 21.36 -5.25
CA LYS A 96 -3.66 21.48 -5.20
C LYS A 96 -4.24 21.83 -6.57
#